data_AF-A0A5B0KK47-F1
#
_entry.id   AF-A0A5B0KK47-F1
#
_cell.length_a   1.000
_cell.length_b   1.000
_cell.length_c   1.000
_cell.angle_alpha   90.00
_cell.angle_beta   90.00
_cell.angle_gamma   90.00
#
_symmetry.space_group_name_H-M   'P 1'
#
loop_
_entity.id
_entity.type
_entity.pdbx_description
1 polymer ?
#
loop_
_entity_poly.entity_id
_entity_poly.type
_entity_poly.pdbx_seq_one_letter_code
_entity_poly.pdbx_strand_id
1 'polypeptide(L)'
;MKTKFPATPHDAIFKTFLRHGETARDFLEAHLPPFLRPHCNLDTLKLEPESFLDEKLRSRYSDVLYSLQTGNGAGYIYVIIEHQSSPDDHMAFRLMRYAIAAMQRHLDIGHKTIPLVIPILFYHGEESPYPHSMDWINEFDDPDLARQVFYNAFPLVDITITPDDDIMQHRRMALLELLQKHIRQRDLSGLLEQLVTLLLLGYTTETQLKALVSYMFVEGNTENCSALLEKLAQRAPKHRETLMTIAEQLEQKGREEGQRIAAQRIAQTLLKEGLDREKVSAITGVAVEELQQQAH
;
A
#
# COMPACT_ATOMS: atom_id res chain seq x y z
N MET A 1 -4.98 51.61 17.70
CA MET A 1 -4.17 50.38 17.65
C MET A 1 -4.33 49.76 16.27
N LYS A 2 -3.26 49.66 15.46
CA LYS A 2 -3.30 48.86 14.22
C LYS A 2 -3.22 47.39 14.64
N THR A 3 -4.33 46.67 14.57
CA THR A 3 -4.34 45.22 14.70
C THR A 3 -3.45 44.65 13.59
N LYS A 4 -2.43 43.90 14.00
CA LYS A 4 -1.47 43.27 13.11
C LYS A 4 -2.19 42.09 12.45
N PHE A 5 -2.69 42.27 11.23
CA PHE A 5 -3.25 41.17 10.47
C PHE A 5 -2.13 40.17 10.11
N PRO A 6 -2.42 38.86 10.09
CA PRO A 6 -1.47 37.83 9.66
C PRO A 6 -1.08 38.02 8.18
N ALA A 7 0.00 37.36 7.75
CA ALA A 7 0.59 37.49 6.40
C ALA A 7 -0.39 37.19 5.24
N THR A 8 -1.53 36.59 5.52
CA THR A 8 -2.63 36.28 4.59
C THR A 8 -3.99 36.72 5.20
N PRO A 9 -4.35 38.01 5.15
CA PRO A 9 -5.55 38.52 5.82
C PRO A 9 -6.85 37.91 5.30
N HIS A 10 -6.94 37.65 3.99
CA HIS A 10 -8.09 36.99 3.35
C HIS A 10 -8.32 35.56 3.86
N ASP A 11 -7.23 34.79 3.98
CA ASP A 11 -7.25 33.44 4.52
C ASP A 11 -7.67 33.43 6.00
N ALA A 12 -7.10 34.34 6.80
CA ALA A 12 -7.37 34.40 8.23
C ALA A 12 -8.82 34.77 8.56
N ILE A 13 -9.41 35.73 7.82
CA ILE A 13 -10.81 36.10 8.01
C ILE A 13 -11.73 34.94 7.60
N PHE A 14 -11.45 34.29 6.47
CA PHE A 14 -12.21 33.14 6.00
C PHE A 14 -12.23 32.01 7.04
N LYS A 15 -11.07 31.62 7.55
CA LYS A 15 -10.94 30.58 8.60
C LYS A 15 -11.67 30.94 9.88
N THR A 16 -11.61 32.21 10.29
CA THR A 16 -12.27 32.67 11.52
C THR A 16 -13.79 32.46 11.42
N PHE A 17 -14.38 32.76 10.27
CA PHE A 17 -15.81 32.56 10.03
C PHE A 17 -16.14 31.07 9.89
N LEU A 18 -15.44 30.34 9.02
CA LEU A 18 -15.80 28.95 8.71
C LEU A 18 -15.42 27.93 9.78
N ARG A 19 -14.67 28.29 10.82
CA ARG A 19 -14.51 27.42 12.01
C ARG A 19 -15.72 27.45 12.94
N HIS A 20 -16.61 28.43 12.79
CA HIS A 20 -17.83 28.51 13.57
C HIS A 20 -18.89 27.59 12.97
N GLY A 21 -19.39 26.63 13.75
CA GLY A 21 -20.27 25.56 13.27
C GLY A 21 -21.54 26.05 12.59
N GLU A 22 -22.20 27.10 13.13
CA GLU A 22 -23.41 27.68 12.52
C GLU A 22 -23.09 28.35 11.16
N THR A 23 -21.97 29.07 11.08
CA THR A 23 -21.54 29.73 9.84
C THR A 23 -21.18 28.69 8.77
N ALA A 24 -20.50 27.61 9.16
CA ALA A 24 -20.19 26.51 8.26
C ALA A 24 -21.46 25.79 7.79
N ARG A 25 -22.44 25.58 8.67
CA ARG A 25 -23.74 25.03 8.31
C ARG A 25 -24.45 25.91 7.27
N ASP A 26 -24.55 27.21 7.53
CA ASP A 26 -25.19 28.17 6.60
C ASP A 26 -24.47 28.19 5.25
N PHE A 27 -23.13 28.16 5.27
CA PHE A 27 -22.31 28.06 4.08
C PHE A 27 -22.63 26.80 3.26
N LEU A 28 -22.69 25.63 3.91
CA LEU A 28 -23.00 24.37 3.25
C LEU A 28 -24.45 24.32 2.74
N GLU A 29 -25.39 24.92 3.47
CA GLU A 29 -26.78 25.03 3.03
C GLU A 29 -26.93 25.90 1.79
N ALA A 30 -26.15 26.97 1.68
CA ALA A 30 -26.15 27.86 0.53
C ALA A 30 -25.41 27.29 -0.70
N HIS A 31 -24.35 26.51 -0.49
CA HIS A 31 -23.39 26.19 -1.56
C HIS A 31 -23.21 24.71 -1.89
N LEU A 32 -23.75 23.78 -1.08
CA LEU A 32 -23.73 22.37 -1.49
C LEU A 32 -24.50 22.18 -2.80
N PRO A 33 -23.97 21.38 -3.75
CA PRO A 33 -24.73 20.99 -4.93
C PRO A 33 -26.09 20.39 -4.55
N PRO A 34 -27.20 20.77 -5.23
CA PRO A 34 -28.54 20.34 -4.86
C PRO A 34 -28.71 18.82 -4.75
N PHE A 35 -27.96 18.06 -5.55
CA PHE A 35 -27.99 16.59 -5.51
C PHE A 35 -27.27 16.00 -4.30
N LEU A 36 -26.33 16.71 -3.66
CA LEU A 36 -25.62 16.26 -2.46
C LEU A 36 -26.35 16.62 -1.17
N ARG A 37 -27.07 17.75 -1.15
CA ARG A 37 -27.74 18.27 0.06
C ARG A 37 -28.63 17.25 0.79
N PRO A 38 -29.47 16.42 0.11
CA PRO A 38 -30.29 15.41 0.77
C PRO A 38 -29.50 14.29 1.48
N HIS A 39 -28.23 14.12 1.11
CA HIS A 39 -27.34 13.10 1.69
C HIS A 39 -26.56 13.61 2.91
N CYS A 40 -26.60 14.91 3.21
CA CYS A 40 -25.82 15.54 4.26
C CYS A 40 -26.69 15.89 5.48
N ASN A 41 -26.46 15.23 6.63
CA ASN A 41 -27.06 15.63 7.89
C ASN A 41 -26.26 16.78 8.53
N LEU A 42 -26.60 18.02 8.17
CA LEU A 42 -25.88 19.22 8.64
C LEU A 42 -26.03 19.48 10.15
N ASP A 43 -27.01 18.86 10.84
CA ASP A 43 -27.14 18.97 12.30
C ASP A 43 -26.02 18.22 13.04
N THR A 44 -25.28 17.35 12.35
CA THR A 44 -24.17 16.55 12.90
C THR A 44 -22.79 17.09 12.55
N LEU A 45 -22.73 18.31 12.02
CA LEU A 45 -21.51 18.93 11.53
C LEU A 45 -20.47 19.08 12.66
N LYS A 46 -19.28 18.51 12.46
CA LYS A 46 -18.19 18.53 13.44
C LYS A 46 -16.89 18.96 12.77
N LEU A 47 -16.27 20.00 13.31
CA LEU A 47 -14.96 20.47 12.85
C LEU A 47 -13.90 19.41 13.22
N GLU A 48 -13.16 18.93 12.23
CA GLU A 48 -12.04 18.02 12.44
C GLU A 48 -10.75 18.82 12.72
N PRO A 49 -9.83 18.30 13.56
CA PRO A 49 -8.61 19.00 13.88
C PRO A 49 -7.69 19.12 12.66
N GLU A 50 -6.90 20.18 12.57
CA GLU A 50 -5.91 20.38 11.49
C GLU A 50 -4.91 19.21 11.38
N SER A 51 -4.67 18.51 12.49
CA SER A 51 -3.80 17.32 12.53
C SER A 51 -4.39 16.09 11.83
N PHE A 52 -5.67 16.15 11.41
CA PHE A 52 -6.35 15.08 10.69
C PHE A 52 -5.73 14.85 9.31
N LEU A 53 -5.19 15.88 8.68
CA LEU A 53 -4.43 15.77 7.43
C LEU A 53 -2.92 15.61 7.73
N ASP A 54 -2.25 14.74 6.97
CA ASP A 54 -0.86 14.29 7.14
C ASP A 54 0.14 15.46 7.35
N GLU A 55 1.22 15.24 8.10
CA GLU A 55 2.25 16.24 8.46
C GLU A 55 2.92 16.91 7.25
N LYS A 56 3.10 16.18 6.16
CA LYS A 56 3.64 16.73 4.90
C LYS A 56 2.61 17.62 4.19
N LEU A 57 1.33 17.40 4.48
CA LEU A 57 0.19 18.20 4.05
C LEU A 57 -0.19 19.27 5.10
N ARG A 58 0.69 19.66 6.04
CA ARG A 58 0.39 20.73 7.03
C ARG A 58 0.97 22.09 6.66
N SER A 59 2.06 22.15 5.89
CA SER A 59 2.83 23.39 5.72
C SER A 59 2.28 24.37 4.68
N ARG A 60 1.21 24.00 3.96
CA ARG A 60 0.62 24.77 2.86
C ARG A 60 -0.92 24.80 2.81
N TYR A 61 -1.60 24.25 3.82
CA TYR A 61 -3.00 23.83 3.69
C TYR A 61 -3.88 24.77 4.51
N SER A 62 -4.78 25.46 3.81
CA SER A 62 -5.68 26.45 4.39
C SER A 62 -7.02 25.81 4.84
N ASP A 63 -7.16 24.50 4.69
CA ASP A 63 -8.48 23.88 4.63
C ASP A 63 -9.20 23.79 5.97
N VAL A 64 -10.48 24.15 5.92
CA VAL A 64 -11.44 23.79 6.96
C VAL A 64 -12.03 22.43 6.60
N LEU A 65 -11.85 21.45 7.47
CA LEU A 65 -12.39 20.09 7.29
C LEU A 65 -13.52 19.85 8.29
N TYR A 66 -14.68 19.50 7.76
CA TYR A 66 -15.82 19.06 8.55
C TYR A 66 -16.13 17.59 8.30
N SER A 67 -16.52 16.88 9.36
CA SER A 67 -17.19 15.59 9.28
C SER A 67 -18.68 15.74 9.61
N LEU A 68 -19.51 14.90 9.01
CA LEU A 68 -20.94 14.81 9.29
C LEU A 68 -21.46 13.41 8.98
N GLN A 69 -22.62 13.07 9.51
CA GLN A 69 -23.30 11.82 9.19
C GLN A 69 -24.05 11.92 7.86
N THR A 70 -24.18 10.78 7.19
CA THR A 70 -25.08 10.63 6.05
C THR A 70 -26.53 10.86 6.48
N GLY A 71 -27.34 11.48 5.62
CA GLY A 71 -28.78 11.69 5.86
C GLY A 71 -29.56 10.39 6.05
N ASN A 72 -29.09 9.30 5.44
CA ASN A 72 -29.65 7.96 5.59
C ASN A 72 -28.54 6.95 5.99
N GLY A 73 -28.73 6.23 7.10
CA GLY A 73 -27.84 5.15 7.53
C GLY A 73 -26.61 5.61 8.33
N ALA A 74 -25.77 4.65 8.69
CA ALA A 74 -24.55 4.86 9.47
C ALA A 74 -23.33 5.04 8.54
N GLY A 75 -23.23 6.20 7.89
CA GLY A 75 -22.11 6.58 7.05
C GLY A 75 -21.55 7.95 7.44
N TYR A 76 -20.34 8.24 6.98
CA TYR A 76 -19.67 9.53 7.18
C TYR A 76 -19.48 10.24 5.84
N ILE A 77 -19.66 11.55 5.87
CA ILE A 77 -19.28 12.47 4.81
C ILE A 77 -18.25 13.44 5.39
N TYR A 78 -17.23 13.76 4.61
CA TYR A 78 -16.33 14.87 4.90
C TYR A 78 -16.56 15.98 3.90
N VAL A 79 -16.46 17.22 4.36
CA VAL A 79 -16.44 18.40 3.49
C VAL A 79 -15.13 19.14 3.70
N ILE A 80 -14.37 19.27 2.62
CA ILE A 80 -13.13 20.04 2.58
C ILE A 80 -13.48 21.39 1.98
N ILE A 81 -13.17 22.47 2.69
CA ILE A 81 -13.40 23.83 2.21
C ILE A 81 -12.05 24.54 2.13
N GLU A 82 -11.61 24.76 0.90
CA GLU A 82 -10.35 25.42 0.56
C GLU A 82 -10.61 26.89 0.21
N HIS A 83 -9.67 27.76 0.55
CA HIS A 83 -9.76 29.20 0.28
C HIS A 83 -8.69 29.65 -0.71
N GLN A 84 -9.12 30.41 -1.72
CA GLN A 84 -8.18 31.06 -2.64
C GLN A 84 -8.58 32.50 -2.97
N SER A 85 -7.56 33.38 -2.91
CA SER A 85 -7.63 34.76 -3.40
C SER A 85 -6.84 34.97 -4.70
N SER A 86 -6.10 33.97 -5.16
CA SER A 86 -5.39 33.95 -6.43
C SER A 86 -5.64 32.61 -7.12
N PRO A 87 -5.80 32.59 -8.45
CA PRO A 87 -6.02 31.36 -9.19
C PRO A 87 -4.78 30.45 -9.12
N ASP A 88 -5.01 29.15 -9.21
CA ASP A 88 -4.02 28.07 -9.20
C ASP A 88 -4.49 27.04 -10.23
N ASP A 89 -3.63 26.75 -11.19
CA ASP A 89 -3.91 25.89 -12.34
C ASP A 89 -4.11 24.42 -11.95
N HIS A 90 -3.56 24.00 -10.80
CA HIS A 90 -3.62 22.63 -10.30
C HIS A 90 -4.56 22.46 -9.10
N MET A 91 -5.52 23.38 -8.95
CA MET A 91 -6.43 23.38 -7.81
C MET A 91 -7.30 22.12 -7.71
N ALA A 92 -7.82 21.63 -8.83
CA ALA A 92 -8.69 20.47 -8.83
C ALA A 92 -7.91 19.21 -8.39
N PHE A 93 -6.70 19.00 -8.93
CA PHE A 93 -5.81 17.93 -8.48
C PHE A 93 -5.40 18.08 -7.01
N ARG A 94 -5.18 19.32 -6.54
CA ARG A 94 -4.88 19.59 -5.13
C ARG A 94 -6.03 19.16 -4.21
N LEU A 95 -7.26 19.54 -4.51
CA LEU A 95 -8.45 19.12 -3.78
C LEU A 95 -8.64 17.60 -3.81
N MET A 96 -8.36 16.95 -4.93
CA MET A 96 -8.42 15.48 -5.04
C MET A 96 -7.43 14.81 -4.08
N ARG A 97 -6.21 15.33 -3.97
CA ARG A 97 -5.22 14.83 -2.99
C ARG A 97 -5.72 14.97 -1.56
N TYR A 98 -6.44 16.04 -1.25
CA TYR A 98 -6.97 16.26 0.11
C TYR A 98 -8.12 15.29 0.40
N ALA A 99 -8.98 15.06 -0.60
CA ALA A 99 -10.06 14.09 -0.51
C ALA A 99 -9.52 12.69 -0.23
N ILE A 100 -8.51 12.24 -0.99
CA ILE A 100 -7.86 10.93 -0.79
C ILE A 100 -7.20 10.84 0.59
N ALA A 101 -6.53 11.91 1.04
CA ALA A 101 -5.93 11.94 2.37
C ALA A 101 -6.97 11.81 3.50
N ALA A 102 -8.12 12.49 3.37
CA ALA A 102 -9.22 12.37 4.32
C ALA A 102 -9.83 10.96 4.32
N MET A 103 -10.00 10.34 3.13
CA MET A 103 -10.45 8.95 3.00
C MET A 103 -9.48 7.97 3.67
N GLN A 104 -8.18 8.13 3.46
CA GLN A 104 -7.16 7.28 4.10
C GLN A 104 -7.19 7.44 5.61
N ARG A 105 -7.24 8.68 6.11
CA ARG A 105 -7.28 8.95 7.55
C ARG A 105 -8.50 8.32 8.22
N HIS A 106 -9.65 8.32 7.54
CA HIS A 106 -10.86 7.66 8.02
C HIS A 106 -10.65 6.15 8.22
N LEU A 107 -9.93 5.48 7.34
CA LEU A 107 -9.56 4.07 7.53
C LEU A 107 -8.55 3.90 8.68
N ASP A 108 -7.57 4.80 8.80
CA ASP A 108 -6.51 4.73 9.82
C ASP A 108 -7.06 4.87 11.26
N ILE A 109 -8.22 5.52 11.46
CA ILE A 109 -8.90 5.59 12.76
C ILE A 109 -9.81 4.38 13.05
N GLY A 110 -9.81 3.37 12.17
CA GLY A 110 -10.47 2.08 12.39
C GLY A 110 -11.84 1.90 11.71
N HIS A 111 -12.26 2.83 10.84
CA HIS A 111 -13.46 2.62 10.04
C HIS A 111 -13.22 1.59 8.93
N LYS A 112 -14.27 0.85 8.57
CA LYS A 112 -14.19 -0.28 7.62
C LYS A 112 -14.49 0.09 6.16
N THR A 113 -15.13 1.24 5.94
CA THR A 113 -15.57 1.70 4.62
C THR A 113 -15.04 3.11 4.38
N ILE A 114 -14.73 3.44 3.13
CA ILE A 114 -14.34 4.80 2.77
C ILE A 114 -15.52 5.77 2.89
N PRO A 115 -15.28 7.03 3.31
CA PRO A 115 -16.31 8.04 3.36
C PRO A 115 -16.46 8.75 2.01
N LEU A 116 -17.61 9.38 1.77
CA LEU A 116 -17.72 10.38 0.71
C LEU A 116 -16.98 11.64 1.15
N VAL A 117 -16.18 12.24 0.26
CA VAL A 117 -15.52 13.52 0.53
C VAL A 117 -15.93 14.54 -0.52
N ILE A 118 -16.42 15.69 -0.07
CA ILE A 118 -16.91 16.78 -0.91
C ILE A 118 -15.90 17.93 -0.84
N PRO A 119 -15.05 18.12 -1.86
CA PRO A 119 -14.20 19.29 -1.94
C PRO A 119 -14.97 20.51 -2.44
N ILE A 120 -14.77 21.66 -1.80
CA ILE A 120 -15.36 22.95 -2.16
C ILE A 120 -14.24 23.99 -2.22
N LEU A 121 -14.11 24.67 -3.35
CA LEU A 121 -13.25 25.83 -3.49
C LEU A 121 -14.03 27.12 -3.22
N PHE A 122 -13.63 27.87 -2.20
CA PHE A 122 -14.06 29.24 -1.99
C PHE A 122 -13.07 30.19 -2.67
N TYR A 123 -13.43 30.66 -3.86
CA TYR A 123 -12.60 31.57 -4.65
C TYR A 123 -13.16 33.00 -4.64
N HIS A 124 -12.29 33.99 -4.42
CA HIS A 124 -12.66 35.41 -4.48
C HIS A 124 -11.57 36.31 -5.08
N GLY A 125 -10.78 35.77 -6.01
CA GLY A 125 -9.68 36.53 -6.64
C GLY A 125 -10.14 37.61 -7.62
N GLU A 126 -9.18 38.42 -8.07
CA GLU A 126 -9.42 39.50 -9.04
C GLU A 126 -9.74 38.97 -10.45
N GLU A 127 -9.19 37.80 -10.82
CA GLU A 127 -9.48 37.14 -12.08
C GLU A 127 -10.86 36.47 -12.01
N SER A 128 -11.81 36.94 -12.82
CA SER A 128 -13.20 36.49 -12.73
C SER A 128 -13.82 36.31 -14.12
N PRO A 129 -14.54 35.19 -14.37
CA PRO A 129 -14.76 34.05 -13.47
C PRO A 129 -13.47 33.26 -13.20
N TYR A 130 -13.49 32.33 -12.23
CA TYR A 130 -12.33 31.46 -11.95
C TYR A 130 -11.82 30.79 -13.24
N PRO A 131 -10.53 30.90 -13.59
CA PRO A 131 -10.06 30.61 -14.94
C PRO A 131 -9.73 29.13 -15.21
N HIS A 132 -9.68 28.28 -14.18
CA HIS A 132 -9.24 26.88 -14.31
C HIS A 132 -10.38 25.87 -14.12
N SER A 133 -10.21 24.67 -14.66
CA SER A 133 -11.17 23.57 -14.51
C SER A 133 -11.20 23.07 -13.07
N MET A 134 -12.40 22.85 -12.52
CA MET A 134 -12.60 22.13 -11.25
C MET A 134 -12.78 20.62 -11.42
N ASP A 135 -12.74 20.13 -12.66
CA ASP A 135 -12.57 18.70 -12.97
C ASP A 135 -11.09 18.43 -13.21
N TRP A 136 -10.47 17.71 -12.27
CA TRP A 136 -9.05 17.35 -12.29
C TRP A 136 -8.68 16.46 -13.48
N ILE A 137 -9.64 15.77 -14.11
CA ILE A 137 -9.40 14.97 -15.31
C ILE A 137 -9.01 15.84 -16.51
N ASN A 138 -9.45 17.10 -16.53
CA ASN A 138 -9.07 18.03 -17.60
C ASN A 138 -7.62 18.54 -17.47
N GLU A 139 -6.89 18.19 -16.41
CA GLU A 139 -5.47 18.52 -16.24
C GLU A 139 -4.52 17.53 -16.95
N PHE A 140 -5.02 16.41 -17.47
CA PHE A 140 -4.22 15.46 -18.24
C PHE A 140 -4.05 15.91 -19.70
N ASP A 141 -2.92 15.53 -20.31
CA ASP A 141 -2.68 15.76 -21.76
C ASP A 141 -3.76 15.10 -22.64
N ASP A 142 -4.32 13.96 -22.20
CA ASP A 142 -5.44 13.26 -22.83
C ASP A 142 -6.55 13.00 -21.78
N PRO A 143 -7.51 13.94 -21.63
CA PRO A 143 -8.60 13.80 -20.66
C PRO A 143 -9.52 12.60 -20.92
N ASP A 144 -9.72 12.21 -22.17
CA ASP A 144 -10.62 11.09 -22.50
C ASP A 144 -9.99 9.75 -22.11
N LEU A 145 -8.68 9.59 -22.35
CA LEU A 145 -7.94 8.44 -21.84
C LEU A 145 -7.90 8.43 -20.31
N ALA A 146 -7.73 9.59 -19.66
CA ALA A 146 -7.76 9.69 -18.20
C ALA A 146 -9.13 9.29 -17.62
N ARG A 147 -10.25 9.68 -18.24
CA ARG A 147 -11.60 9.17 -17.84
C ARG A 147 -11.67 7.66 -17.91
N GLN A 148 -11.11 7.03 -18.95
CA GLN A 148 -11.11 5.58 -19.09
C GLN A 148 -10.37 4.88 -17.94
N VAL A 149 -9.32 5.50 -17.40
CA VAL A 149 -8.51 4.94 -16.30
C VAL A 149 -9.12 5.21 -14.94
N PHE A 150 -9.61 6.43 -14.68
CA PHE A 150 -9.97 6.88 -13.33
C PHE A 150 -11.46 6.78 -13.00
N TYR A 151 -12.35 6.68 -14.00
CA TYR A 151 -13.79 6.53 -13.78
C TYR A 151 -14.32 5.12 -14.05
N ASN A 152 -13.46 4.19 -14.44
CA ASN A 152 -13.81 2.78 -14.59
C ASN A 152 -13.09 1.90 -13.56
N ALA A 153 -13.45 0.62 -13.51
CA ALA A 153 -12.72 -0.36 -12.73
C ALA A 153 -11.25 -0.45 -13.20
N PHE A 154 -10.33 -0.52 -12.25
CA PHE A 154 -8.92 -0.72 -12.55
C PHE A 154 -8.68 -2.09 -13.20
N PRO A 155 -7.71 -2.20 -14.12
CA PRO A 155 -7.37 -3.48 -14.72
C PRO A 155 -6.84 -4.46 -13.66
N LEU A 156 -7.47 -5.62 -13.54
CA LEU A 156 -7.05 -6.72 -12.68
C LEU A 156 -6.34 -7.79 -13.50
N VAL A 157 -5.09 -8.10 -13.14
CA VAL A 157 -4.35 -9.25 -13.68
C VAL A 157 -4.46 -10.40 -12.68
N ASP A 158 -5.45 -11.28 -12.88
CA ASP A 158 -5.69 -12.43 -12.01
C ASP A 158 -5.11 -13.72 -12.60
N ILE A 159 -3.83 -13.98 -12.28
CA ILE A 159 -3.12 -15.18 -12.72
C ILE A 159 -3.68 -16.48 -12.13
N THR A 160 -4.57 -16.43 -11.12
CA THR A 160 -5.11 -17.64 -10.50
C THR A 160 -6.08 -18.38 -11.42
N ILE A 161 -6.75 -17.64 -12.31
CA ILE A 161 -7.69 -18.17 -13.30
C ILE A 161 -7.12 -18.23 -14.72
N THR A 162 -6.01 -17.52 -14.99
CA THR A 162 -5.36 -17.53 -16.30
C THR A 162 -4.80 -18.91 -16.62
N PRO A 163 -5.16 -19.56 -17.74
CA PRO A 163 -4.58 -20.84 -18.16
C PRO A 163 -3.06 -20.78 -18.30
N ASP A 164 -2.35 -21.86 -17.96
CA ASP A 164 -0.88 -21.87 -18.03
C ASP A 164 -0.37 -21.67 -19.46
N ASP A 165 -1.07 -22.23 -20.46
CA ASP A 165 -0.71 -22.07 -21.87
C ASP A 165 -0.78 -20.61 -22.32
N ASP A 166 -1.69 -19.82 -21.74
CA ASP A 166 -1.78 -18.37 -21.97
C ASP A 166 -0.62 -17.65 -21.27
N ILE A 167 -0.35 -18.00 -20.00
CA ILE A 167 0.81 -17.48 -19.24
C ILE A 167 2.11 -17.71 -20.01
N MET A 168 2.28 -18.87 -20.64
CA MET A 168 3.45 -19.21 -21.44
C MET A 168 3.68 -18.24 -22.62
N GLN A 169 2.65 -17.51 -23.08
CA GLN A 169 2.76 -16.48 -24.12
C GLN A 169 3.18 -15.10 -23.57
N HIS A 170 3.22 -14.90 -22.25
CA HIS A 170 3.51 -13.61 -21.62
C HIS A 170 5.01 -13.24 -21.60
N ARG A 171 5.84 -13.93 -22.39
CA ARG A 171 7.26 -13.65 -22.62
C ARG A 171 8.05 -13.54 -21.31
N ARG A 172 8.53 -12.33 -20.97
CA ARG A 172 9.36 -12.05 -19.78
C ARG A 172 8.58 -12.22 -18.47
N MET A 173 7.25 -12.08 -18.49
CA MET A 173 6.42 -12.20 -17.29
C MET A 173 6.04 -13.64 -16.96
N ALA A 174 6.00 -14.50 -17.97
CA ALA A 174 5.54 -15.89 -17.85
C ALA A 174 6.19 -16.65 -16.69
N LEU A 175 7.50 -16.46 -16.49
CA LEU A 175 8.24 -17.18 -15.44
C LEU A 175 7.81 -16.76 -14.03
N LEU A 176 7.59 -15.46 -13.81
CA LEU A 176 7.12 -14.95 -12.53
C LEU A 176 5.67 -15.38 -12.27
N GLU A 177 4.81 -15.22 -13.27
CA GLU A 177 3.38 -15.51 -13.16
C GLU A 177 3.11 -17.00 -12.94
N LEU A 178 3.74 -17.87 -13.73
CA LEU A 178 3.60 -19.32 -13.57
C LEU A 178 4.10 -19.75 -12.19
N LEU A 179 5.25 -19.22 -11.76
CA LEU A 179 5.77 -19.56 -10.44
C LEU A 179 4.84 -19.08 -9.31
N GLN A 180 4.37 -17.83 -9.36
CA GLN A 180 3.48 -17.26 -8.33
C GLN A 180 2.12 -17.96 -8.29
N LYS A 181 1.56 -18.32 -9.45
CA LYS A 181 0.29 -19.06 -9.54
C LYS A 181 0.37 -20.39 -8.78
N HIS A 182 1.52 -21.06 -8.87
CA HIS A 182 1.69 -22.42 -8.36
C HIS A 182 2.49 -22.52 -7.05
N ILE A 183 3.07 -21.43 -6.53
CA ILE A 183 4.03 -21.44 -5.41
C ILE A 183 3.54 -22.16 -4.15
N ARG A 184 2.22 -22.15 -3.91
CA ARG A 184 1.57 -22.78 -2.75
C ARG A 184 1.37 -24.28 -2.90
N GLN A 185 1.60 -24.85 -4.09
CA GLN A 185 1.51 -26.29 -4.33
C GLN A 185 2.66 -27.01 -3.61
N ARG A 186 2.38 -28.20 -3.07
CA ARG A 186 3.39 -29.03 -2.39
C ARG A 186 4.44 -29.58 -3.36
N ASP A 187 4.06 -29.78 -4.61
CA ASP A 187 4.97 -30.29 -5.64
C ASP A 187 4.91 -29.41 -6.88
N LEU A 188 6.03 -28.74 -7.17
CA LEU A 188 6.22 -27.92 -8.37
C LEU A 188 6.80 -28.70 -9.55
N SER A 189 7.04 -30.02 -9.40
CA SER A 189 7.63 -30.85 -10.45
C SER A 189 6.82 -30.87 -11.74
N GLY A 190 5.49 -30.69 -11.65
CA GLY A 190 4.60 -30.58 -12.80
C GLY A 190 4.90 -29.39 -13.72
N LEU A 191 5.56 -28.35 -13.20
CA LEU A 191 5.93 -27.16 -13.97
C LEU A 191 7.31 -27.26 -14.61
N LEU A 192 8.06 -28.33 -14.35
CA LEU A 192 9.47 -28.43 -14.77
C LEU A 192 9.63 -28.16 -16.27
N GLU A 193 8.78 -28.75 -17.11
CA GLU A 193 8.86 -28.56 -18.56
C GLU A 193 8.65 -27.09 -18.95
N GLN A 194 7.60 -26.46 -18.40
CA GLN A 194 7.28 -25.06 -18.66
C GLN A 194 8.41 -24.13 -18.19
N LEU A 195 8.93 -24.35 -16.97
CA LEU A 195 10.03 -23.57 -16.42
C LEU A 195 11.31 -23.72 -17.27
N VAL A 196 11.63 -24.93 -17.72
CA VAL A 196 12.75 -25.16 -18.64
C VAL A 196 12.55 -24.41 -19.94
N THR A 197 11.36 -24.52 -20.57
CA THR A 197 11.04 -23.80 -21.80
C THR A 197 11.23 -22.29 -21.61
N LEU A 198 10.70 -21.70 -20.54
CA LEU A 198 10.81 -20.28 -20.27
C LEU A 198 12.26 -19.82 -20.02
N LEU A 199 13.06 -20.62 -19.32
CA LEU A 199 14.49 -20.33 -19.11
C LEU A 199 15.29 -20.40 -20.42
N LEU A 200 14.95 -21.34 -21.31
CA LEU A 200 15.62 -21.50 -22.61
C LEU A 200 15.31 -20.37 -23.60
N LEU A 201 14.16 -19.69 -23.47
CA LEU A 201 13.86 -18.48 -24.25
C LEU A 201 14.84 -17.33 -23.98
N GLY A 202 15.62 -17.41 -22.88
CA GLY A 202 16.74 -16.49 -22.62
C GLY A 202 16.31 -15.09 -22.18
N TYR A 203 15.04 -14.90 -21.84
CA TYR A 203 14.48 -13.64 -21.34
C TYR A 203 14.91 -13.32 -19.90
N THR A 204 15.16 -14.35 -19.10
CA THR A 204 15.43 -14.24 -17.67
C THR A 204 16.85 -13.78 -17.40
N THR A 205 17.00 -12.70 -16.65
CA THR A 205 18.31 -12.24 -16.17
C THR A 205 18.76 -13.02 -14.94
N GLU A 206 20.06 -13.03 -14.63
CA GLU A 206 20.56 -13.67 -13.41
C GLU A 206 19.94 -13.07 -12.13
N THR A 207 19.72 -11.76 -12.10
CA THR A 207 19.08 -11.08 -10.96
C THR A 207 17.64 -11.55 -10.77
N GLN A 208 16.86 -11.66 -11.86
CA GLN A 208 15.50 -12.19 -11.81
C GLN A 208 15.48 -13.65 -11.37
N LEU A 209 16.39 -14.46 -11.89
CA LEU A 209 16.48 -15.87 -11.52
C LEU A 209 16.81 -16.04 -10.03
N LYS A 210 17.80 -15.30 -9.51
CA LYS A 210 18.15 -15.28 -8.07
C LYS A 210 16.95 -14.89 -7.21
N ALA A 211 16.22 -13.84 -7.62
CA ALA A 211 15.02 -13.39 -6.91
C ALA A 211 13.91 -14.45 -6.90
N LEU A 212 13.65 -15.11 -8.03
CA LEU A 212 12.64 -16.15 -8.14
C LEU A 212 12.98 -17.39 -7.30
N VAL A 213 14.23 -17.83 -7.32
CA VAL A 213 14.65 -18.97 -6.49
C VAL A 213 14.60 -18.63 -5.00
N SER A 214 15.03 -17.42 -4.62
CA SER A 214 14.90 -16.95 -3.23
C SER A 214 13.44 -16.91 -2.79
N TYR A 215 12.56 -16.44 -3.67
CA TYR A 215 11.12 -16.43 -3.44
C TYR A 215 10.55 -17.85 -3.25
N MET A 216 10.96 -18.83 -4.07
CA MET A 216 10.59 -20.24 -3.89
C MET A 216 11.00 -20.82 -2.55
N PHE A 217 12.16 -20.41 -2.03
CA PHE A 217 12.63 -20.91 -0.75
C PHE A 217 11.86 -20.33 0.43
N VAL A 218 11.47 -19.05 0.35
CA VAL A 218 10.77 -18.35 1.44
C VAL A 218 9.28 -18.69 1.46
N GLU A 219 8.63 -18.67 0.30
CA GLU A 219 7.16 -18.79 0.18
C GLU A 219 6.70 -20.15 -0.37
N GLY A 220 7.62 -20.95 -0.92
CA GLY A 220 7.29 -22.24 -1.50
C GLY A 220 7.00 -23.28 -0.44
N ASN A 221 5.87 -23.96 -0.56
CA ASN A 221 5.53 -25.12 0.27
C ASN A 221 6.15 -26.42 -0.25
N THR A 222 7.11 -26.35 -1.17
CA THR A 222 7.60 -27.53 -1.86
C THR A 222 8.71 -28.23 -1.08
N GLU A 223 8.48 -29.49 -0.74
CA GLU A 223 9.44 -30.31 0.05
C GLU A 223 10.74 -30.58 -0.74
N ASN A 224 10.72 -30.45 -2.06
CA ASN A 224 11.81 -30.84 -2.96
C ASN A 224 12.34 -29.67 -3.82
N CYS A 225 12.43 -28.48 -3.23
CA CYS A 225 12.87 -27.26 -3.92
C CYS A 225 14.27 -27.45 -4.55
N SER A 226 15.22 -28.02 -3.80
CA SER A 226 16.57 -28.32 -4.30
C SER A 226 16.56 -29.27 -5.50
N ALA A 227 15.76 -30.33 -5.46
CA ALA A 227 15.68 -31.30 -6.56
C ALA A 227 15.10 -30.68 -7.84
N LEU A 228 14.16 -29.72 -7.71
CA LEU A 228 13.67 -28.96 -8.86
C LEU A 228 14.78 -28.06 -9.44
N LEU A 229 15.54 -27.36 -8.61
CA LEU A 229 16.65 -26.51 -9.05
C LEU A 229 17.75 -27.32 -9.75
N GLU A 230 18.07 -28.51 -9.25
CA GLU A 230 18.99 -29.46 -9.91
C GLU A 230 18.52 -29.83 -11.31
N LYS A 231 17.24 -30.23 -11.45
CA LYS A 231 16.65 -30.58 -12.76
C LYS A 231 16.64 -29.38 -13.71
N LEU A 232 16.34 -28.18 -13.20
CA LEU A 232 16.40 -26.94 -14.00
C LEU A 232 17.83 -26.65 -14.47
N ALA A 233 18.83 -26.77 -13.59
CA ALA A 233 20.24 -26.51 -13.91
C ALA A 233 20.80 -27.52 -14.94
N GLN A 234 20.32 -28.76 -14.92
CA GLN A 234 20.68 -29.77 -15.91
C GLN A 234 20.14 -29.43 -17.31
N ARG A 235 18.97 -28.79 -17.39
CA ARG A 235 18.24 -28.55 -18.64
C ARG A 235 18.32 -27.12 -19.17
N ALA A 236 18.80 -26.18 -18.37
CA ALA A 236 19.04 -24.79 -18.74
C ALA A 236 20.53 -24.43 -18.57
N PRO A 237 21.40 -24.79 -19.54
CA PRO A 237 22.86 -24.68 -19.40
C PRO A 237 23.34 -23.26 -19.08
N LYS A 238 22.71 -22.24 -19.67
CA LYS A 238 23.02 -20.82 -19.45
C LYS A 238 22.83 -20.39 -17.99
N HIS A 239 21.94 -21.05 -17.26
CA HIS A 239 21.59 -20.71 -15.89
C HIS A 239 22.15 -21.70 -14.86
N ARG A 240 22.90 -22.71 -15.31
CA ARG A 240 23.38 -23.81 -14.48
C ARG A 240 24.19 -23.31 -13.29
N GLU A 241 25.24 -22.52 -13.55
CA GLU A 241 26.12 -22.01 -12.49
C GLU A 241 25.33 -21.24 -11.43
N THR A 242 24.50 -20.28 -11.87
CA THR A 242 23.65 -19.49 -10.98
C THR A 242 22.71 -20.36 -10.15
N LEU A 243 22.02 -21.32 -10.77
CA LEU A 243 21.09 -22.22 -10.08
C LEU A 243 21.81 -23.10 -9.06
N MET A 244 22.99 -23.63 -9.39
CA MET A 244 23.77 -24.49 -8.49
C MET A 244 24.30 -23.69 -7.31
N THR A 245 24.86 -22.50 -7.54
CA THR A 245 25.30 -21.63 -6.44
C THR A 245 24.16 -21.28 -5.49
N ILE A 246 22.96 -21.00 -6.01
CA ILE A 246 21.80 -20.71 -5.15
C ILE A 246 21.38 -21.98 -4.38
N ALA A 247 21.30 -23.13 -5.04
CA ALA A 247 20.95 -24.40 -4.39
C ALA A 247 21.93 -24.74 -3.25
N GLU A 248 23.23 -24.61 -3.47
CA GLU A 248 24.27 -24.81 -2.45
C GLU A 248 24.12 -23.85 -1.26
N GLN A 249 23.89 -22.57 -1.52
CA GLN A 249 23.67 -21.58 -0.47
C GLN A 249 22.42 -21.88 0.37
N LEU A 250 21.35 -22.34 -0.28
CA LEU A 250 20.10 -22.72 0.39
C LEU A 250 20.29 -23.99 1.23
N GLU A 251 20.99 -24.99 0.73
CA GLU A 251 21.34 -26.18 1.51
C GLU A 251 22.19 -25.84 2.73
N GLN A 252 23.21 -24.99 2.55
CA GLN A 252 24.08 -24.57 3.64
C GLN A 252 23.30 -23.83 4.73
N LYS A 253 22.46 -22.86 4.34
CA LYS A 253 21.57 -22.16 5.28
C LYS A 253 20.60 -23.10 5.98
N GLY A 254 20.01 -24.05 5.24
CA GLY A 254 19.12 -25.06 5.82
C GLY A 254 19.82 -25.96 6.84
N ARG A 255 21.08 -26.36 6.57
CA ARG A 255 21.90 -27.13 7.50
C ARG A 255 22.25 -26.33 8.75
N GLU A 256 22.65 -25.07 8.60
CA GLU A 256 22.96 -24.17 9.72
C GLU A 256 21.74 -23.95 10.61
N GLU A 257 20.58 -23.69 10.03
CA GLU A 257 19.32 -23.52 10.77
C GLU A 257 18.88 -24.83 11.44
N GLY A 258 18.99 -25.96 10.75
CA GLY A 258 18.67 -27.28 11.32
C GLY A 258 19.58 -27.65 12.51
N GLN A 259 20.89 -27.35 12.42
CA GLN A 259 21.84 -27.53 13.51
C GLN A 259 21.50 -26.61 14.69
N ARG A 260 21.13 -25.36 14.42
CA ARG A 260 20.70 -24.39 15.44
C ARG A 260 19.44 -24.86 16.17
N ILE A 261 18.41 -25.30 15.44
CA ILE A 261 17.17 -25.85 16.03
C ILE A 261 17.45 -27.11 16.86
N ALA A 262 18.29 -28.03 16.35
CA ALA A 262 18.67 -29.24 17.08
C ALA A 262 19.44 -28.90 18.37
N ALA A 263 20.40 -27.97 18.30
CA ALA A 263 21.15 -27.49 19.46
C ALA A 263 20.22 -26.84 20.50
N GLN A 264 19.24 -26.03 20.06
CA GLN A 264 18.22 -25.47 20.95
C GLN A 264 17.34 -26.53 21.59
N ARG A 265 16.90 -27.56 20.86
CA ARG A 265 16.09 -28.66 21.41
C ARG A 265 16.87 -29.49 22.44
N ILE A 266 18.15 -29.75 22.18
CA ILE A 266 19.05 -30.40 23.14
C ILE A 266 19.23 -29.51 24.36
N ALA A 267 19.46 -28.20 24.17
CA ALA A 267 19.60 -27.25 25.27
C ALA A 267 18.36 -27.21 26.17
N GLN A 268 17.15 -27.16 25.58
CA GLN A 268 15.89 -27.23 26.34
C GLN A 268 15.74 -28.53 27.13
N THR A 269 16.17 -29.67 26.57
CA THR A 269 16.09 -30.96 27.25
C THR A 269 17.04 -30.99 28.45
N LEU A 270 18.29 -30.54 28.28
CA LEU A 270 19.27 -30.47 29.35
C LEU A 270 18.87 -29.48 30.47
N LEU A 271 18.25 -28.35 30.12
CA LEU A 271 17.70 -27.42 31.10
C LEU A 271 16.55 -28.04 31.91
N LYS A 272 15.66 -28.81 31.26
CA LYS A 272 14.58 -29.54 31.95
C LYS A 272 15.09 -30.63 32.89
N GLU A 273 16.23 -31.24 32.56
CA GLU A 273 16.92 -32.20 33.42
C GLU A 273 17.71 -31.55 34.57
N GLY A 274 17.69 -30.22 34.67
CA GLY A 274 18.27 -29.47 35.79
C GLY A 274 19.75 -29.12 35.63
N LEU A 275 20.31 -29.21 34.42
CA LEU A 275 21.66 -28.72 34.17
C LEU A 275 21.71 -27.19 34.20
N ASP A 276 22.79 -26.68 34.78
CA ASP A 276 23.07 -25.25 34.82
C ASP A 276 23.30 -24.68 33.41
N ARG A 277 22.85 -23.44 33.19
CA ARG A 277 22.84 -22.76 31.89
C ARG A 277 24.23 -22.57 31.31
N GLU A 278 25.25 -22.34 32.14
CA GLU A 278 26.63 -22.19 31.68
C GLU A 278 27.16 -23.52 31.14
N LYS A 279 26.78 -24.63 31.78
CA LYS A 279 27.08 -25.99 31.29
C LYS A 279 26.30 -26.36 30.04
N VAL A 280 25.02 -25.98 29.94
CA VAL A 280 24.21 -26.22 28.74
C VAL A 280 24.77 -25.44 27.55
N SER A 281 25.18 -24.19 27.75
CA SER A 281 25.84 -23.38 26.72
C SER A 281 27.15 -24.00 26.26
N ALA A 282 27.99 -24.47 27.18
CA ALA A 282 29.24 -25.18 26.85
C ALA A 282 29.02 -26.49 26.07
N ILE A 283 27.92 -27.21 26.31
CA ILE A 283 27.60 -28.49 25.66
C ILE A 283 26.98 -28.29 24.26
N THR A 284 26.12 -27.30 24.12
CA THR A 284 25.28 -27.12 22.91
C THR A 284 25.78 -26.01 21.99
N GLY A 285 26.70 -25.15 22.46
CA GLY A 285 27.18 -23.99 21.72
C GLY A 285 26.16 -22.85 21.61
N VAL A 286 24.98 -22.97 22.24
CA VAL A 286 23.95 -21.93 22.25
C VAL A 286 24.34 -20.85 23.26
N ALA A 287 24.30 -19.58 22.85
CA ALA A 287 24.65 -18.46 23.71
C ALA A 287 23.70 -18.37 24.92
N VAL A 288 24.24 -17.99 26.09
CA VAL A 288 23.46 -17.95 27.34
C VAL A 288 22.30 -16.95 27.24
N GLU A 289 22.42 -15.87 26.46
CA GLU A 289 21.32 -14.92 26.25
C GLU A 289 20.14 -15.53 25.46
N GLU A 290 20.41 -16.41 24.50
CA GLU A 290 19.37 -17.09 23.71
C GLU A 290 18.58 -18.11 24.56
N LEU A 291 19.22 -18.68 25.59
CA LEU A 291 18.59 -19.58 26.55
C LEU A 291 17.68 -18.86 27.57
N GLN A 292 17.76 -17.52 27.68
CA GLN A 292 16.94 -16.72 28.61
C GLN A 292 15.52 -16.45 28.08
N GLN A 293 15.34 -16.37 26.75
CA GLN A 293 14.06 -15.97 26.13
C GLN A 293 13.01 -17.08 26.09
N GLN A 294 13.37 -18.33 26.41
CA GLN A 294 12.50 -19.51 26.24
C GLN A 294 11.95 -20.08 27.57
N ALA A 295 12.09 -19.36 28.69
CA ALA A 295 11.50 -19.71 29.99
C ALA A 295 10.20 -18.90 30.23
N HIS A 296 9.13 -19.27 29.55
CA HIS A 296 7.75 -18.97 29.95
C HIS A 296 6.87 -20.20 29.71
#